data_AF-A0A8C8ZQX7-F1
#
_entry.id   AF-A0A8C8ZQX7-F1
#
_cell.length_a   1.000
_cell.length_b   1.000
_cell.length_c   1.000
_cell.angle_alpha   90.00
_cell.angle_beta   90.00
_cell.angle_gamma   90.00
#
_symmetry.space_group_name_H-M   'P 1'
#
loop_
_entity.id
_entity.type
_entity.pdbx_description
1 polymer ?
#
loop_
_entity_poly.entity_id
_entity_poly.type
_entity_poly.pdbx_seq_one_letter_code
_entity_poly.pdbx_strand_id
1 'polypeptide(L)' 'IPPWPPRVSRTIGELLAPAAPFDKKCGRENWTVAFAPDGSYFAWSQGHRTVKLVPWSQCLKNLKTPP' A
#
# COMPACT_ATOMS: atom_id res chain seq x y z
N ILE A 1 -7.07 -3.78 33.45
CA ILE A 1 -6.70 -4.40 32.16
C ILE A 1 -7.75 -3.95 31.15
N PRO A 2 -7.40 -3.28 30.04
CA PRO A 2 -8.40 -2.87 29.06
C PRO A 2 -9.14 -4.10 28.50
N PRO A 3 -10.45 -4.02 28.24
CA PRO A 3 -11.28 -5.18 27.86
C PRO A 3 -11.11 -5.63 26.40
N TRP A 4 -10.25 -4.97 25.64
CA TRP A 4 -10.07 -5.22 24.22
C TRP A 4 -8.87 -6.14 24.00
N PRO A 5 -8.94 -7.09 23.05
CA PRO A 5 -7.75 -7.82 22.64
C PRO A 5 -6.67 -6.83 22.17
N PRO A 6 -5.38 -7.12 22.41
CA PRO A 6 -4.29 -6.29 21.90
C PRO A 6 -4.44 -6.14 20.38
N ARG A 7 -4.42 -4.90 19.90
CA ARG A 7 -4.42 -4.65 18.46
C ARG A 7 -3.06 -5.07 17.92
N VAL A 8 -3.03 -6.18 17.20
CA VAL A 8 -1.83 -6.66 16.51
C VAL A 8 -1.87 -6.13 15.08
N SER A 9 -0.79 -5.48 14.64
CA SER A 9 -0.57 -5.16 13.23
C SER A 9 0.38 -6.20 12.61
N ARG A 10 0.13 -6.56 11.35
CA ARG A 10 1.00 -7.43 10.54
C ARG A 10 1.30 -6.73 9.22
N THR A 11 2.57 -6.61 8.88
CA THR A 11 2.99 -6.13 7.55
C THR A 11 2.81 -7.24 6.51
N ILE A 12 2.15 -6.94 5.40
CA ILE A 12 1.87 -7.90 4.30
C ILE A 12 2.72 -7.61 3.06
N GLY A 13 3.25 -6.39 2.95
CA GLY A 13 4.11 -5.97 1.86
C GLY A 13 4.48 -4.49 1.98
N GLU A 14 5.35 -4.04 1.08
CA GLU A 14 5.84 -2.67 0.99
C GLU A 14 5.67 -2.12 -0.43
N LEU A 15 5.30 -0.85 -0.54
CA LEU A 15 5.16 -0.14 -1.82
C LEU A 15 6.42 0.67 -2.09
N LEU A 16 7.26 0.15 -2.99
CA LEU A 16 8.50 0.79 -3.39
C LEU A 16 8.33 1.56 -4.69
N ALA A 17 8.56 2.87 -4.65
CA ALA A 17 8.62 3.69 -5.85
C ALA A 17 9.94 3.41 -6.58
N PRO A 18 9.92 3.12 -7.89
CA PRO A 18 11.13 2.89 -8.65
C PRO A 18 11.96 4.18 -8.67
N ALA A 19 13.21 4.09 -8.23
CA ALA A 19 14.18 5.17 -8.36
C ALA A 19 14.92 5.01 -9.70
N ALA A 20 14.72 5.93 -10.64
CA ALA A 20 15.56 5.92 -11.84
C ALA A 20 17.00 6.37 -11.48
N PRO A 21 18.04 5.87 -12.17
CA PRO A 21 19.44 6.21 -11.86
C PRO A 21 19.77 7.70 -12.00
N PHE A 22 19.01 8.42 -12.82
CA PHE A 22 19.17 9.85 -13.17
C PHE A 22 18.10 10.74 -12.53
N ASP A 23 17.41 10.21 -11.53
CA ASP A 23 16.19 10.80 -11.02
C ASP A 23 16.46 11.98 -10.08
N LYS A 24 16.06 13.19 -10.50
CA LYS A 24 16.08 14.41 -9.69
C LYS A 24 15.31 14.14 -8.39
N LYS A 25 15.87 14.49 -7.22
CA LYS A 25 15.29 14.26 -5.89
C LYS A 25 13.88 14.88 -5.67
N CYS A 26 13.38 15.70 -6.58
CA CYS A 26 12.12 16.43 -6.45
C CYS A 26 10.97 15.67 -7.12
N GLY A 27 9.82 15.58 -6.45
CA GLY A 27 8.63 14.92 -6.98
C GLY A 27 8.46 13.47 -6.56
N ARG A 28 9.39 12.86 -5.81
CA ARG A 28 9.26 11.47 -5.30
C ARG A 28 8.25 11.29 -4.18
N GLU A 29 7.68 12.38 -3.69
CA GLU A 29 6.84 12.34 -2.51
C GLU A 29 5.61 11.43 -2.75
N ASN A 30 5.45 10.47 -1.84
CA ASN A 30 4.34 9.54 -1.82
C ASN A 30 3.37 10.01 -0.76
N TRP A 31 2.20 10.50 -1.17
CA TRP A 31 1.34 11.27 -0.27
C TRP A 31 0.12 10.51 0.23
N THR A 32 -0.47 9.65 -0.62
CA THR A 32 -1.79 9.09 -0.33
C THR A 32 -2.08 7.78 -1.06
N VAL A 33 -3.00 7.01 -0.48
CA VAL A 33 -3.63 5.83 -1.06
C VAL A 33 -5.15 5.95 -0.97
N ALA A 34 -5.87 5.40 -1.94
CA ALA A 34 -7.33 5.32 -1.92
C ALA A 34 -7.79 3.93 -2.35
N PHE A 35 -8.67 3.29 -1.59
CA PHE A 35 -9.19 1.96 -1.89
C PHE A 35 -10.43 2.07 -2.78
N ALA A 36 -10.52 1.19 -3.78
CA ALA A 36 -11.76 1.03 -4.53
C ALA A 36 -12.85 0.47 -3.60
N PRO A 37 -14.13 0.90 -3.74
CA PRO A 37 -15.22 0.50 -2.85
C PRO A 37 -15.54 -1.01 -2.94
N ASP A 38 -15.23 -1.64 -4.06
CA ASP A 38 -15.36 -3.09 -4.29
C ASP A 38 -14.15 -3.89 -3.78
N GLY A 39 -13.10 -3.23 -3.29
CA GLY A 39 -11.90 -3.85 -2.74
C GLY A 39 -11.01 -4.55 -3.77
N SER A 40 -11.23 -4.34 -5.07
CA SER A 40 -10.45 -4.99 -6.13
C SER A 40 -9.05 -4.37 -6.29
N TYR A 41 -8.96 -3.04 -6.16
CA TYR A 41 -7.73 -2.26 -6.30
C TYR A 41 -7.59 -1.21 -5.20
N PHE A 42 -6.38 -0.68 -5.07
CA PHE A 42 -6.17 0.64 -4.49
C PHE A 42 -5.30 1.50 -5.42
N ALA A 43 -5.56 2.80 -5.44
CA ALA A 43 -4.74 3.79 -6.09
C ALA A 43 -3.68 4.29 -5.14
N TRP A 44 -2.45 4.46 -5.63
CA TRP A 44 -1.30 4.93 -4.85
C TRP A 44 -0.56 6.03 -5.61
N SER A 45 -0.34 7.16 -4.95
CA SER A 45 0.50 8.24 -5.48
C SER A 45 1.97 7.86 -5.36
N GLN A 46 2.52 7.22 -6.39
CA GLN A 46 3.89 6.68 -6.43
C GLN A 46 4.99 7.76 -6.44
N GLY A 47 4.61 9.03 -6.63
CA GLY A 47 5.53 10.12 -6.93
C GLY A 47 5.64 10.34 -8.45
N HIS A 48 6.41 11.35 -8.85
CA HIS A 48 6.59 11.82 -10.23
C HIS A 48 5.29 12.03 -10.99
N ARG A 49 4.27 12.55 -10.29
CA ARG A 49 2.93 12.77 -10.84
C ARG A 49 2.31 11.48 -11.41
N THR A 50 2.78 10.33 -10.95
CA THR A 50 2.29 9.01 -11.34
C THR A 50 1.38 8.46 -10.25
N VAL A 51 0.23 7.95 -10.68
CA VAL A 51 -0.67 7.16 -9.84
C VAL A 51 -0.63 5.73 -10.32
N LYS A 52 -0.36 4.80 -9.41
CA LYS A 52 -0.34 3.37 -9.70
C LYS A 52 -1.61 2.72 -9.14
N LEU A 53 -2.30 1.96 -9.98
CA LEU A 53 -3.36 1.06 -9.55
C LEU A 53 -2.75 -0.29 -9.17
N VAL A 54 -2.99 -0.73 -7.93
CA VAL A 54 -2.43 -1.96 -7.37
C VAL A 54 -3.55 -2.93 -7.04
N PRO A 55 -3.51 -4.19 -7.53
CA PRO A 55 -4.51 -5.20 -7.17
C PRO A 55 -4.48 -5.51 -5.66
N TRP A 56 -5.61 -5.27 -4.97
CA TRP A 56 -5.73 -5.51 -3.53
C TRP A 56 -6.29 -6.89 -3.20
N SER A 57 -7.16 -7.40 -4.07
CA SER A 57 -7.81 -8.70 -3.93
C SER A 57 -6.83 -9.86 -3.73
N GLN A 58 -5.63 -9.79 -4.34
CA GLN A 58 -4.55 -10.78 -4.17
C GLN A 58 -3.95 -10.71 -2.76
N CYS A 59 -3.72 -9.50 -2.21
CA CYS A 59 -3.18 -9.31 -0.86
C CYS A 59 -4.17 -9.76 0.23
N LEU A 60 -5.47 -9.52 0.01
CA LEU A 60 -6.53 -9.95 0.93
C LEU A 60 -6.62 -11.48 1.10
N LYS A 61 -6.23 -12.26 0.08
CA LYS A 61 -6.20 -13.73 0.19
C LYS A 61 -5.11 -14.18 1.16
N ASN A 62 -3.92 -13.58 1.09
CA ASN A 62 -2.80 -13.88 1.99
C ASN A 62 -3.05 -13.42 3.44
N LEU A 63 -3.95 -12.45 3.64
CA LEU A 63 -4.38 -11.98 4.96
C LEU A 63 -5.34 -12.94 5.68
N LYS A 64 -6.06 -13.78 4.93
CA LYS A 64 -7.09 -14.68 5.46
C LYS A 64 -6.55 -16.05 5.84
N THR A 65 -5.34 -16.40 5.41
CA THR A 65 -4.67 -17.62 5.82
C THR A 65 -3.94 -17.39 7.16
N PRO A 66 -4.34 -18.08 8.25
CA PRO A 66 -3.48 -18.14 9.43
C PRO A 66 -2.14 -18.80 9.07
N PRO A 67 -1.06 -18.51 9.83
CA PRO A 67 0.23 -19.17 9.63
C PRO A 67 0.14 -20.69 9.79
#